data_AF-A0A834Y832-F1
#
_entry.id   AF-A0A834Y832-F1
#
_cell.length_a   1.000
_cell.length_b   1.000
_cell.length_c   1.000
_cell.angle_alpha   90.00
_cell.angle_beta   90.00
_cell.angle_gamma   90.00
#
_symmetry.space_group_name_H-M   'P 1'
#
loop_
_entity.id
_entity.type
_entity.pdbx_description
1 polymer ?
#
loop_
_entity_poly.entity_id
_entity_poly.type
_entity_poly.pdbx_seq_one_letter_code
_entity_poly.pdbx_strand_id
1 'polypeptide(L)'
;MGKKKNVVLPPQLPPDIAEEEVEVSDEDLQFVKENRDYAGFVNTLDTQSITRHVSRRADQKANDLEYLYEQRIKKKSLEKSTEENKLEVDPVDALPVKTLDGKIYYRTVPKESRTSDAPKEDESVKDNEDDDADKSTVKLTKSERRTKLKKSKKEAKKQAKEPAQIEEEVQENPQAEVLAEVKEDLTAEEVFAGKKSKLAEYSFALLADPASNMKFLNEMLQICKDEDHNIVKDGLLSLMLVYKDIIPGYRIRLPTVKELEMTVSKEVQKMRRYESILLSEYKAYLQKLVTLEKQRLVKHAAVFCMCHLVDAVPHFNFRESLLAAVIKNISSPDDFIRFCYILILFLYISKNCLNDRMTDHPVIAA
;
A
#
# COMPACT_ATOMS: atom_id res chain seq x y z
N MET A 1 16.87 -18.68 17.42
CA MET A 1 15.81 -19.65 17.78
C MET A 1 14.59 -19.38 16.90
N GLY A 2 14.39 -20.18 15.85
CA GLY A 2 13.30 -19.97 14.88
C GLY A 2 11.97 -20.51 15.40
N LYS A 3 10.92 -19.67 15.37
CA LYS A 3 9.56 -20.07 15.76
C LYS A 3 9.01 -21.07 14.74
N LYS A 4 8.76 -22.30 15.18
CA LYS A 4 8.08 -23.33 14.39
C LYS A 4 6.66 -22.83 14.07
N LYS A 5 6.30 -22.81 12.79
CA LYS A 5 4.93 -22.53 12.35
C LYS A 5 4.05 -23.70 12.83
N ASN A 6 3.07 -23.41 13.68
CA ASN A 6 2.06 -24.39 14.06
C ASN A 6 1.25 -24.75 12.81
N VAL A 7 1.43 -25.98 12.35
CA VAL A 7 0.61 -26.57 11.30
C VAL A 7 -0.74 -26.86 11.93
N VAL A 8 -1.77 -26.09 11.57
CA VAL A 8 -3.14 -26.40 11.95
C VAL A 8 -3.55 -27.61 11.12
N LEU A 9 -3.56 -28.78 11.75
CA LEU A 9 -4.06 -29.99 11.15
C LEU A 9 -5.58 -29.84 10.92
N PRO A 10 -6.12 -30.39 9.82
CA PRO A 10 -7.55 -30.40 9.60
C PRO A 10 -8.26 -31.06 10.78
N PRO A 11 -9.52 -30.67 11.08
CA PRO A 11 -10.31 -31.31 12.12
C PRO A 11 -10.31 -32.82 11.89
N GLN A 12 -10.13 -33.58 12.96
CA GLN A 12 -10.17 -35.04 12.90
C GLN A 12 -11.57 -35.44 12.39
N LEU A 13 -11.60 -36.31 11.39
CA LEU A 13 -12.84 -36.89 10.92
C LEU A 13 -13.55 -37.57 12.11
N PRO A 14 -14.89 -37.54 12.15
CA PRO A 14 -15.62 -38.34 13.12
C PRO A 14 -15.14 -39.80 13.02
N PRO A 15 -15.06 -40.52 14.15
CA PRO A 15 -14.66 -41.91 14.14
C PRO A 15 -15.54 -42.70 13.16
N ASP A 16 -14.94 -43.60 12.39
CA ASP A 16 -15.68 -44.49 11.50
C ASP A 16 -16.52 -45.43 12.37
N ILE A 17 -17.79 -45.06 12.55
CA ILE A 17 -18.79 -45.91 13.19
C ILE A 17 -19.09 -47.01 12.19
N ALA A 18 -18.94 -48.28 12.60
CA ALA A 18 -19.29 -49.41 11.74
C ALA A 18 -20.77 -49.30 11.37
N GLU A 19 -21.13 -49.59 10.12
CA GLU A 19 -22.51 -49.48 9.62
C GLU A 19 -23.52 -50.30 10.46
N GLU A 20 -23.03 -51.30 11.21
CA GLU A 20 -23.80 -52.15 12.12
C GLU A 20 -24.15 -51.48 13.48
N GLU A 21 -23.47 -50.40 13.88
CA GLU A 21 -23.75 -49.64 15.12
C GLU A 21 -24.76 -48.48 14.91
N VAL A 22 -25.15 -48.20 13.66
CA VAL A 22 -26.13 -47.16 13.35
C VAL A 22 -27.54 -47.74 13.50
N GLU A 23 -28.08 -47.67 14.71
CA GLU A 23 -29.47 -48.05 15.00
C GLU A 23 -30.42 -46.97 14.45
N VAL A 24 -31.13 -47.28 13.37
CA VAL A 24 -32.16 -46.40 12.79
C VAL A 24 -33.44 -46.54 13.62
N SER A 25 -33.93 -45.44 14.19
CA SER A 25 -35.18 -45.43 14.96
C SER A 25 -36.40 -45.67 14.05
N ASP A 26 -37.41 -46.39 14.56
CA ASP A 26 -38.67 -46.60 13.85
C ASP A 26 -39.38 -45.28 13.49
N GLU A 27 -39.12 -44.22 14.27
CA GLU A 27 -39.64 -42.87 14.07
C GLU A 27 -39.02 -42.22 12.82
N ASP A 28 -37.72 -42.44 12.56
CA ASP A 28 -37.04 -41.97 11.35
C ASP A 28 -37.54 -42.69 10.10
N LEU A 29 -37.83 -43.99 10.21
CA LEU A 29 -38.42 -44.78 9.13
C LEU A 29 -39.84 -44.33 8.78
N GLN A 30 -40.62 -43.89 9.77
CA GLN A 30 -41.95 -43.32 9.55
C GLN A 30 -41.85 -41.96 8.87
N PHE A 31 -40.97 -41.08 9.34
CA PHE A 31 -40.77 -39.76 8.76
C PHE A 31 -40.38 -39.81 7.27
N VAL A 32 -39.47 -40.71 6.89
CA VAL A 32 -39.06 -40.87 5.48
C VAL A 32 -40.18 -41.46 4.62
N LYS A 33 -41.03 -42.33 5.18
CA LYS A 33 -42.20 -42.88 4.47
C LYS A 33 -43.27 -41.82 4.21
N GLU A 34 -43.48 -40.91 5.16
CA GLU A 34 -44.42 -39.80 5.02
C GLU A 34 -43.91 -38.73 4.05
N ASN A 35 -42.59 -38.50 4.00
CA ASN A 35 -41.96 -37.44 3.22
C ASN A 35 -41.24 -37.96 1.96
N ARG A 36 -41.78 -39.01 1.32
CA ARG A 36 -41.16 -39.62 0.12
C ARG A 36 -41.02 -38.67 -1.06
N ASP A 37 -41.94 -37.72 -1.19
CA ASP A 37 -41.91 -36.70 -2.25
C ASP A 37 -40.68 -35.78 -2.13
N TYR A 38 -40.21 -35.55 -0.90
CA TYR A 38 -39.02 -34.74 -0.62
C TYR A 38 -37.71 -35.53 -0.75
N ALA A 39 -37.77 -36.86 -0.59
CA ALA A 39 -36.63 -37.77 -0.73
C ALA A 39 -36.44 -38.33 -2.16
N GLY A 40 -37.25 -37.91 -3.14
CA GLY A 40 -37.17 -38.39 -4.53
C GLY A 40 -35.79 -38.20 -5.19
N PHE A 41 -35.04 -37.19 -4.75
CA PHE A 41 -33.64 -36.97 -5.17
C PHE A 41 -32.73 -38.13 -4.76
N VAL A 42 -32.90 -38.67 -3.54
CA VAL A 42 -32.03 -39.74 -3.02
C VAL A 42 -32.22 -41.04 -3.81
N ASN A 43 -33.45 -41.33 -4.24
CA ASN A 43 -33.76 -42.51 -5.06
C ASN A 43 -33.30 -42.39 -6.51
N THR A 44 -33.05 -41.17 -7.00
CA THR A 44 -32.65 -40.88 -8.39
C THR A 44 -31.17 -40.55 -8.54
N LEU A 45 -30.42 -40.52 -7.44
CA LEU A 45 -28.98 -40.30 -7.45
C LEU A 45 -28.24 -41.48 -8.09
N ASP A 46 -27.59 -41.21 -9.23
CA ASP A 46 -26.71 -42.17 -9.88
C ASP A 46 -25.39 -42.28 -9.11
N THR A 47 -25.32 -43.30 -8.24
CA THR A 47 -24.13 -43.59 -7.42
C THR A 47 -22.89 -43.87 -8.27
N GLN A 48 -23.04 -44.33 -9.51
CA GLN A 48 -21.92 -44.70 -10.38
C GLN A 48 -21.25 -43.48 -11.04
N SER A 49 -22.02 -42.46 -11.42
CA SER A 49 -21.44 -41.20 -11.94
C SER A 49 -20.77 -40.37 -10.83
N ILE A 50 -21.36 -40.37 -9.63
CA ILE A 50 -20.83 -39.64 -8.47
C ILE A 50 -19.49 -40.23 -8.01
N THR A 51 -19.41 -41.55 -7.91
CA THR A 51 -18.17 -42.26 -7.51
C THR A 51 -17.04 -42.14 -8.53
N ARG A 52 -17.33 -41.89 -9.82
CA ARG A 52 -16.29 -41.65 -10.85
C ARG A 52 -15.52 -40.35 -10.65
N HIS A 53 -16.14 -39.32 -10.08
CA HIS A 53 -15.51 -38.01 -9.87
C HIS A 53 -14.75 -37.94 -8.53
N VAL A 54 -15.03 -38.88 -7.62
CA VAL A 54 -14.28 -39.05 -6.37
C VAL A 54 -13.06 -39.92 -6.63
N SER A 55 -11.94 -39.28 -6.93
CA SER A 55 -10.63 -39.94 -7.08
C SER A 55 -10.00 -40.35 -5.75
N ARG A 56 -10.65 -40.05 -4.61
CA ARG A 56 -10.28 -40.59 -3.30
C ARG A 56 -10.88 -41.99 -3.18
N ARG A 57 -10.15 -43.01 -3.64
CA ARG A 57 -10.36 -44.37 -3.15
C ARG A 57 -9.86 -44.42 -1.72
N ALA A 58 -10.72 -44.82 -0.77
CA ALA A 58 -10.38 -44.91 0.65
C ALA A 58 -9.15 -45.82 0.91
N ASP A 59 -8.85 -46.74 -0.01
CA ASP A 59 -7.82 -47.78 0.19
C ASP A 59 -6.46 -47.50 -0.48
N GLN A 60 -6.26 -46.32 -1.09
CA GLN A 60 -4.95 -46.02 -1.69
C GLN A 60 -3.92 -45.63 -0.62
N LYS A 61 -2.81 -46.37 -0.59
CA LYS A 61 -1.67 -46.12 0.30
C LYS A 61 -1.23 -44.66 0.20
N ALA A 62 -1.06 -43.98 1.34
CA ALA A 62 -0.75 -42.55 1.42
C ALA A 62 0.40 -42.08 0.51
N ASN A 63 1.38 -42.95 0.24
CA ASN A 63 2.53 -42.66 -0.63
C ASN A 63 2.14 -42.45 -2.11
N ASP A 64 1.10 -43.11 -2.61
CA ASP A 64 0.67 -42.96 -4.01
C ASP A 64 -0.06 -41.61 -4.22
N LEU A 65 -0.74 -41.11 -3.19
CA LEU A 65 -1.42 -39.81 -3.22
C LEU A 65 -0.44 -38.64 -3.22
N GLU A 66 0.64 -38.74 -2.44
CA GLU A 66 1.69 -37.72 -2.37
C GLU A 66 2.42 -37.59 -3.71
N TYR A 67 2.72 -38.72 -4.36
CA TYR A 67 3.31 -38.74 -5.70
C TYR A 67 2.44 -38.05 -6.76
N LEU A 68 1.12 -38.29 -6.74
CA LEU A 68 0.18 -37.62 -7.65
C LEU A 68 0.10 -36.11 -7.39
N TYR A 69 0.23 -35.69 -6.13
CA TYR A 69 0.24 -34.27 -5.77
C TYR A 69 1.52 -33.57 -6.26
N GLU A 70 2.68 -34.21 -6.08
CA GLU A 70 3.96 -33.71 -6.60
C GLU A 70 3.96 -33.58 -8.12
N GLN A 71 3.40 -34.55 -8.84
CA GLN A 71 3.27 -34.47 -10.31
C GLN A 71 2.41 -33.28 -10.75
N ARG A 72 1.31 -32.99 -10.04
CA ARG A 72 0.43 -31.87 -10.36
C ARG A 72 1.13 -30.52 -10.15
N ILE A 73 1.90 -30.38 -9.07
CA ILE A 73 2.70 -29.17 -8.81
C ILE A 73 3.74 -28.97 -9.90
N LYS A 74 4.47 -30.04 -10.28
CA LYS A 74 5.47 -29.99 -11.35
C LYS A 74 4.84 -29.58 -12.68
N LYS A 75 3.70 -30.15 -13.06
CA LYS A 75 2.99 -29.78 -14.29
C LYS A 75 2.56 -28.31 -14.29
N LYS A 76 1.99 -27.82 -13.19
CA LYS A 76 1.59 -26.41 -13.04
C LYS A 76 2.78 -25.46 -13.07
N SER A 77 3.93 -25.86 -12.52
CA SER A 77 5.16 -25.07 -12.62
C SER A 77 5.72 -25.02 -14.04
N LEU A 78 5.60 -26.12 -14.79
CA LEU A 78 5.99 -26.19 -16.19
C LEU A 78 5.11 -25.28 -17.05
N GLU A 79 3.79 -25.36 -16.86
CA GLU A 79 2.80 -24.52 -17.54
C GLU A 79 3.06 -23.04 -17.27
N LYS A 80 3.32 -22.67 -16.01
CA LYS A 80 3.69 -21.31 -15.62
C LYS A 80 5.00 -20.84 -16.28
N SER A 81 6.02 -21.69 -16.36
CA SER A 81 7.26 -21.36 -17.06
C SER A 81 7.08 -21.22 -18.58
N THR A 82 6.14 -21.97 -19.18
CA THR A 82 5.80 -21.82 -20.60
C THR A 82 4.94 -20.59 -20.89
N GLU A 83 4.12 -20.14 -19.93
CA GLU A 83 3.36 -18.88 -20.01
C GLU A 83 4.27 -17.65 -19.82
N GLU A 84 5.23 -17.71 -18.90
CA GLU A 84 6.24 -16.65 -18.70
C GLU A 84 7.13 -16.48 -19.95
N ASN A 85 7.36 -17.54 -20.73
CA ASN A 85 8.05 -17.47 -22.02
C ASN A 85 7.17 -17.00 -23.20
N LYS A 86 5.87 -16.75 -23.00
CA LYS A 86 4.92 -16.34 -24.05
C LYS A 86 4.41 -14.90 -23.92
N LEU A 87 4.76 -14.18 -22.86
CA LEU A 87 4.32 -12.80 -22.62
C LEU A 87 5.52 -11.92 -22.25
N GLU A 88 6.18 -11.37 -23.27
CA GLU A 88 7.17 -10.28 -23.10
C GLU A 88 6.80 -9.16 -24.10
N VAL A 89 6.17 -8.08 -23.63
CA VAL A 89 6.13 -6.80 -24.35
C VAL A 89 6.29 -5.67 -23.32
N ASP A 90 7.37 -4.90 -23.47
CA ASP A 90 7.62 -3.66 -22.72
C ASP A 90 6.74 -2.52 -23.28
N PRO A 91 6.09 -1.72 -22.41
CA PRO A 91 5.10 -0.71 -22.79
C PRO A 91 5.76 0.58 -23.25
N VAL A 92 6.27 0.60 -24.48
CA VAL A 92 6.45 1.84 -25.26
C VAL A 92 5.93 1.60 -26.68
N ASP A 93 4.65 1.95 -26.86
CA ASP A 93 4.07 2.58 -28.06
C ASP A 93 4.39 2.01 -29.45
N ALA A 94 3.53 1.08 -29.90
CA ALA A 94 3.11 1.07 -31.29
C ALA A 94 1.62 0.73 -31.38
N LEU A 95 0.79 1.77 -31.57
CA LEU A 95 -0.61 1.58 -31.90
C LEU A 95 -0.72 0.76 -33.19
N PRO A 96 -1.70 -0.16 -33.30
CA PRO A 96 -1.85 -0.99 -34.49
C PRO A 96 -2.18 -0.11 -35.70
N VAL A 97 -1.41 -0.22 -36.77
CA VAL A 97 -1.63 0.58 -38.00
C VAL A 97 -2.51 -0.20 -38.96
N LYS A 98 -3.54 0.45 -39.51
CA LYS A 98 -4.37 -0.10 -40.59
C LYS A 98 -3.70 0.16 -41.94
N THR A 99 -3.55 -0.88 -42.75
CA THR A 99 -3.16 -0.72 -44.16
C THR A 99 -4.36 -0.24 -44.98
N LEU A 100 -4.10 0.25 -46.21
CA LEU A 100 -5.14 0.70 -47.14
C LEU A 100 -6.16 -0.41 -47.47
N ASP A 101 -5.75 -1.68 -47.31
CA ASP A 101 -6.61 -2.87 -47.47
C ASP A 101 -7.45 -3.19 -46.22
N GLY A 102 -7.43 -2.33 -45.20
CA GLY A 102 -8.21 -2.47 -43.96
C GLY A 102 -7.69 -3.51 -42.97
N LYS A 103 -6.54 -4.14 -43.23
CA LYS A 103 -5.93 -5.14 -42.34
C LYS A 103 -5.09 -4.43 -41.26
N ILE A 104 -5.21 -4.90 -40.03
CA ILE A 104 -4.53 -4.35 -38.86
C ILE A 104 -3.17 -5.06 -38.71
N TYR A 105 -2.07 -4.30 -38.72
CA TYR A 105 -0.71 -4.82 -38.59
C TYR A 105 -0.08 -4.38 -37.27
N TYR A 106 0.52 -5.35 -36.56
CA TYR A 106 1.29 -5.13 -35.33
C TYR A 106 2.77 -5.30 -35.65
N ARG A 107 3.58 -4.29 -35.33
CA ARG A 107 5.02 -4.30 -35.61
C ARG A 107 5.75 -5.04 -34.48
N THR A 108 6.34 -6.19 -34.77
CA THR A 108 7.19 -6.94 -33.83
C THR A 108 8.66 -6.85 -34.24
N VAL A 109 9.58 -6.75 -33.27
CA VAL A 109 11.04 -6.73 -33.51
C VAL A 109 11.68 -7.99 -32.92
N PRO A 110 12.55 -8.72 -33.65
CA PRO A 110 13.35 -9.81 -33.08
C PRO A 110 14.49 -9.29 -32.21
N LYS A 111 14.79 -10.02 -31.11
CA LYS A 111 15.77 -9.66 -30.06
C LYS A 111 17.17 -10.14 -30.47
N GLU A 112 17.99 -9.25 -31.04
CA GLU A 112 19.45 -9.42 -31.11
C GLU A 112 20.14 -8.41 -30.18
N SER A 113 21.18 -8.89 -29.51
CA SER A 113 21.99 -8.17 -28.53
C SER A 113 22.52 -6.84 -29.08
N ARG A 114 22.12 -5.72 -28.47
CA ARG A 114 22.72 -4.41 -28.73
C ARG A 114 24.07 -4.30 -28.02
N THR A 115 25.15 -4.38 -28.77
CA THR A 115 26.29 -3.47 -28.61
C THR A 115 25.95 -2.15 -29.31
N SER A 116 26.28 -1.05 -28.66
CA SER A 116 26.27 0.34 -29.18
C SER A 116 27.32 0.48 -30.31
N ASP A 117 27.29 1.37 -31.30
CA ASP A 117 26.81 2.76 -31.44
C ASP A 117 26.53 3.10 -32.94
N ALA A 118 26.06 4.33 -33.17
CA ALA A 118 25.48 4.99 -34.35
C ALA A 118 26.32 5.12 -35.68
N PRO A 119 25.75 5.62 -36.81
CA PRO A 119 26.17 5.35 -38.20
C PRO A 119 26.85 6.51 -38.99
N LYS A 120 27.26 6.20 -40.24
CA LYS A 120 27.49 7.01 -41.48
C LYS A 120 28.96 6.99 -41.98
N GLU A 121 29.32 6.96 -43.26
CA GLU A 121 28.66 7.01 -44.58
C GLU A 121 29.67 6.45 -45.63
N ASP A 122 29.20 6.15 -46.84
CA ASP A 122 29.88 5.52 -47.99
C ASP A 122 31.22 6.15 -48.43
N GLU A 123 32.19 5.33 -48.83
CA GLU A 123 32.73 5.32 -50.21
C GLU A 123 33.60 4.08 -50.49
N SER A 124 33.53 3.67 -51.75
CA SER A 124 34.11 2.47 -52.39
C SER A 124 35.63 2.35 -52.32
N VAL A 125 36.16 1.11 -52.31
CA VAL A 125 37.13 0.54 -53.29
C VAL A 125 37.79 -0.77 -52.79
N LYS A 126 37.58 -1.84 -53.58
CA LYS A 126 38.44 -2.99 -53.93
C LYS A 126 38.86 -4.10 -52.94
N ASP A 127 38.62 -5.30 -53.49
CA ASP A 127 39.44 -6.52 -53.58
C ASP A 127 39.63 -7.42 -52.35
N ASN A 128 38.92 -8.56 -52.44
CA ASN A 128 39.38 -9.95 -52.32
C ASN A 128 40.64 -10.22 -51.49
N GLU A 129 40.52 -11.06 -50.46
CA GLU A 129 41.06 -12.43 -50.44
C GLU A 129 40.85 -13.09 -49.06
N ASP A 130 40.26 -14.27 -49.13
CA ASP A 130 40.64 -15.52 -48.46
C ASP A 130 40.71 -15.60 -46.93
N ASP A 131 39.69 -16.30 -46.43
CA ASP A 131 39.78 -17.64 -45.84
C ASP A 131 40.61 -17.91 -44.56
N ASP A 132 39.82 -18.48 -43.64
CA ASP A 132 40.12 -19.65 -42.83
C ASP A 132 40.93 -19.53 -41.54
N ALA A 133 40.18 -19.89 -40.47
CA ALA A 133 40.52 -20.90 -39.48
C ALA A 133 41.63 -20.55 -38.46
N ASP A 134 41.55 -20.89 -37.17
CA ASP A 134 40.57 -21.62 -36.39
C ASP A 134 40.79 -21.24 -34.91
N LYS A 135 39.80 -21.62 -34.11
CA LYS A 135 39.63 -21.52 -32.65
C LYS A 135 40.90 -21.63 -31.78
N SER A 136 40.88 -20.90 -30.65
CA SER A 136 40.69 -21.57 -29.35
C SER A 136 40.47 -20.60 -28.19
N THR A 137 39.52 -20.99 -27.33
CA THR A 137 39.01 -20.33 -26.14
C THR A 137 39.93 -20.44 -24.94
N VAL A 138 40.07 -19.38 -24.13
CA VAL A 138 40.20 -19.54 -22.66
C VAL A 138 39.45 -18.42 -21.93
N LYS A 139 38.36 -18.79 -21.24
CA LYS A 139 37.65 -17.92 -20.29
C LYS A 139 38.47 -17.81 -19.00
N LEU A 140 38.99 -16.61 -18.71
CA LEU A 140 39.75 -16.32 -17.50
C LEU A 140 38.86 -16.26 -16.25
N THR A 141 39.39 -16.76 -15.13
CA THR A 141 38.65 -16.98 -13.87
C THR A 141 38.53 -15.72 -13.01
N LYS A 142 37.59 -15.78 -12.06
CA LYS A 142 37.08 -14.68 -11.21
C LYS A 142 38.15 -13.90 -10.41
N SER A 143 39.34 -14.47 -10.21
CA SER A 143 40.47 -13.85 -9.49
C SER A 143 41.18 -12.77 -10.31
N GLU A 144 41.25 -12.90 -11.63
CA GLU A 144 41.94 -11.94 -12.51
C GLU A 144 41.12 -10.66 -12.75
N ARG A 145 39.79 -10.73 -12.65
CA ARG A 145 38.93 -9.53 -12.69
C ARG A 145 39.11 -8.64 -11.45
N ARG A 146 39.44 -9.22 -10.29
CA ARG A 146 39.64 -8.47 -9.02
C ARG A 146 40.97 -7.73 -8.95
N THR A 147 42.01 -8.19 -9.64
CA THR A 147 43.31 -7.50 -9.69
C THR A 147 43.29 -6.32 -10.65
N LYS A 148 42.55 -6.42 -11.77
CA LYS A 148 42.34 -5.30 -12.70
C LYS A 148 41.53 -4.16 -12.09
N LEU A 149 40.51 -4.46 -11.28
CA LEU A 149 39.72 -3.43 -10.58
C LEU A 149 40.49 -2.71 -9.44
N LYS A 150 41.51 -3.36 -8.86
CA LYS A 150 42.38 -2.73 -7.85
C LYS A 150 43.47 -1.84 -8.45
N LYS A 151 43.88 -2.09 -9.71
CA LYS A 151 44.81 -1.21 -10.44
C LYS A 151 44.12 0.09 -10.88
N SER A 152 42.91 0.02 -11.44
CA SER A 152 42.15 1.21 -11.85
C SER A 152 41.79 2.14 -10.67
N LYS A 153 41.52 1.60 -9.48
CA LYS A 153 41.26 2.40 -8.27
C LYS A 153 42.52 3.03 -7.67
N LYS A 154 43.73 2.53 -7.99
CA LYS A 154 45.01 3.07 -7.52
C LYS A 154 45.57 4.14 -8.46
N GLU A 155 45.22 4.09 -9.74
CA GLU A 155 45.52 5.14 -10.74
C GLU A 155 44.61 6.37 -10.58
N ALA A 156 43.32 6.18 -10.30
CA ALA A 156 42.39 7.29 -10.02
C ALA A 156 42.75 8.10 -8.75
N LYS A 157 43.49 7.52 -7.81
CA LYS A 157 43.93 8.20 -6.58
C LYS A 157 45.28 8.91 -6.71
N LYS A 158 45.95 8.79 -7.87
CA LYS A 158 47.24 9.45 -8.16
C LYS A 158 47.12 10.74 -8.99
N GLN A 159 45.93 11.09 -9.48
CA GLN A 159 45.67 12.34 -10.21
C GLN A 159 45.02 13.45 -9.36
N ALA A 160 44.92 13.26 -8.04
CA ALA A 160 44.32 14.24 -7.12
C ALA A 160 45.35 14.96 -6.22
N LYS A 161 46.64 14.94 -6.55
CA LYS A 161 47.69 15.70 -5.84
C LYS A 161 48.79 16.13 -6.80
N GLU A 162 48.73 17.37 -7.29
CA GLU A 162 49.85 18.33 -7.26
C GLU A 162 49.36 19.76 -7.55
N PRO A 163 49.97 20.79 -6.95
CA PRO A 163 49.50 22.18 -6.98
C PRO A 163 50.17 22.98 -8.10
N ALA A 164 49.47 23.98 -8.65
CA ALA A 164 50.08 25.02 -9.46
C ALA A 164 49.51 26.39 -9.05
N GLN A 165 50.43 27.25 -8.60
CA GLN A 165 50.23 28.66 -8.30
C GLN A 165 50.08 29.47 -9.59
N ILE A 166 49.10 30.36 -9.65
CA ILE A 166 49.16 31.62 -10.41
C ILE A 166 48.42 32.67 -9.57
N GLU A 167 49.16 33.69 -9.14
CA GLU A 167 48.64 34.93 -8.57
C GLU A 167 48.04 35.79 -9.69
N GLU A 168 46.87 36.41 -9.48
CA GLU A 168 46.63 37.84 -9.78
C GLU A 168 45.19 38.26 -9.43
N GLU A 169 45.15 39.25 -8.53
CA GLU A 169 44.20 40.35 -8.35
C GLU A 169 42.77 40.13 -7.82
N VAL A 170 42.61 40.71 -6.62
CA VAL A 170 41.40 41.02 -5.88
C VAL A 170 40.52 42.00 -6.66
N GLN A 171 39.29 41.60 -6.95
CA GLN A 171 38.12 42.49 -6.85
C GLN A 171 37.00 41.73 -6.13
N GLU A 172 36.74 42.12 -4.88
CA GLU A 172 35.54 41.76 -4.14
C GLU A 172 34.32 42.16 -4.98
N ASN A 173 33.62 41.16 -5.52
CA ASN A 173 32.44 41.38 -6.33
C ASN A 173 31.20 41.03 -5.49
N PRO A 174 30.46 42.02 -4.95
CA PRO A 174 29.29 41.80 -4.08
C PRO A 174 28.14 41.05 -4.77
N GLN A 175 28.25 40.80 -6.08
CA GLN A 175 27.25 40.06 -6.87
C GLN A 175 27.43 38.54 -6.79
N ALA A 176 28.63 38.02 -6.51
CA ALA A 176 28.87 36.58 -6.43
C ALA A 176 28.30 35.95 -5.16
N GLU A 177 28.31 36.71 -4.06
CA GLU A 177 27.73 36.31 -2.77
C GLU A 177 26.20 36.36 -2.83
N VAL A 178 25.63 37.40 -3.43
CA VAL A 178 24.18 37.50 -3.70
C VAL A 178 23.70 36.39 -4.66
N LEU A 179 24.50 36.02 -5.66
CA LEU A 179 24.16 34.90 -6.56
C LEU A 179 24.28 33.53 -5.89
N ALA A 180 25.09 33.39 -4.85
CA ALA A 180 25.18 32.16 -4.06
C ALA A 180 23.98 32.06 -3.10
N GLU A 181 23.63 33.15 -2.40
CA GLU A 181 22.46 33.25 -1.53
C GLU A 181 21.16 32.97 -2.31
N VAL A 182 20.99 33.57 -3.49
CA VAL A 182 19.84 33.32 -4.37
C VAL A 182 19.77 31.87 -4.85
N LYS A 183 20.90 31.19 -5.09
CA LYS A 183 20.90 29.78 -5.48
C LYS A 183 20.52 28.87 -4.31
N GLU A 184 20.98 29.17 -3.10
CA GLU A 184 20.59 28.43 -1.89
C GLU A 184 19.10 28.60 -1.60
N ASP A 185 18.58 29.83 -1.72
CA ASP A 185 17.16 30.13 -1.57
C ASP A 185 16.30 29.43 -2.64
N LEU A 186 16.74 29.43 -3.91
CA LEU A 186 16.07 28.68 -4.97
C LEU A 186 16.02 27.18 -4.66
N THR A 187 17.11 26.59 -4.16
CA THR A 187 17.10 25.17 -3.76
C THR A 187 16.19 24.90 -2.55
N ALA A 188 16.08 25.85 -1.61
CA ALA A 188 15.16 25.74 -0.48
C ALA A 188 13.68 25.84 -0.93
N GLU A 189 13.38 26.74 -1.86
CA GLU A 189 12.05 26.87 -2.48
C GLU A 189 11.66 25.62 -3.28
N GLU A 190 12.60 25.02 -4.02
CA GLU A 190 12.38 23.76 -4.73
C GLU A 190 12.08 22.60 -3.76
N VAL A 191 12.78 22.52 -2.63
CA VAL A 191 12.51 21.50 -1.59
C VAL A 191 11.14 21.73 -0.96
N PHE A 192 10.77 22.98 -0.69
CA PHE A 192 9.44 23.34 -0.17
C PHE A 192 8.33 22.96 -1.15
N ALA A 193 8.48 23.30 -2.43
CA ALA A 193 7.55 22.92 -3.49
C ALA A 193 7.45 21.40 -3.64
N GLY A 194 8.59 20.69 -3.59
CA GLY A 194 8.64 19.24 -3.63
C GLY A 194 7.89 18.58 -2.46
N LYS A 195 8.03 19.12 -1.24
CA LYS A 195 7.29 18.64 -0.06
C LYS A 195 5.79 18.89 -0.21
N LYS A 196 5.38 20.05 -0.74
CA LYS A 196 3.97 20.33 -1.04
C LYS A 196 3.38 19.37 -2.07
N SER A 197 4.10 19.10 -3.15
CA SER A 197 3.66 18.13 -4.16
C SER A 197 3.50 16.73 -3.57
N LYS A 198 4.47 16.26 -2.76
CA LYS A 198 4.35 14.96 -2.06
C LYS A 198 3.15 14.91 -1.14
N LEU A 199 2.90 15.99 -0.39
CA LEU A 199 1.74 16.10 0.48
C LEU A 199 0.43 15.96 -0.32
N ALA A 200 0.33 16.63 -1.46
CA ALA A 200 -0.81 16.51 -2.36
C ALA A 200 -0.94 15.08 -2.91
N GLU A 201 0.14 14.47 -3.39
CA GLU A 201 0.17 13.09 -3.87
C GLU A 201 -0.35 12.11 -2.82
N TYR A 202 0.16 12.21 -1.58
CA TYR A 202 -0.30 11.39 -0.46
C TYR A 202 -1.77 11.59 -0.13
N SER A 203 -2.23 12.84 -0.14
CA SER A 203 -3.64 13.18 0.13
C SER A 203 -4.56 12.58 -0.94
N PHE A 204 -4.24 12.76 -2.22
CA PHE A 204 -5.04 12.21 -3.32
C PHE A 204 -5.04 10.68 -3.35
N ALA A 205 -3.88 10.06 -3.15
CA ALA A 205 -3.78 8.60 -3.12
C ALA A 205 -4.60 7.99 -1.97
N LEU A 206 -4.63 8.65 -0.83
CA LEU A 206 -5.39 8.20 0.34
C LEU A 206 -6.91 8.40 0.15
N LEU A 207 -7.33 9.50 -0.50
CA LEU A 207 -8.74 9.71 -0.85
C LEU A 207 -9.23 8.72 -1.93
N ALA A 208 -8.36 8.31 -2.84
CA ALA A 208 -8.70 7.34 -3.89
C ALA A 208 -8.96 5.92 -3.36
N ASP A 209 -8.08 5.42 -2.49
CA ASP A 209 -8.30 4.15 -1.77
C ASP A 209 -7.75 4.24 -0.34
N PRO A 210 -8.60 4.55 0.65
CA PRO A 210 -8.15 4.69 2.03
C PRO A 210 -7.76 3.34 2.62
N ALA A 211 -8.27 2.21 2.11
CA ALA A 211 -8.03 0.90 2.71
C ALA A 211 -6.61 0.35 2.44
N SER A 212 -6.06 0.65 1.26
CA SER A 212 -4.70 0.24 0.88
C SER A 212 -3.62 1.22 1.34
N ASN A 213 -3.96 2.51 1.39
CA ASN A 213 -2.96 3.58 1.41
C ASN A 213 -2.74 4.23 2.80
N MET A 214 -3.21 3.60 3.87
CA MET A 214 -3.11 4.11 5.25
C MET A 214 -1.71 4.52 5.72
N LYS A 215 -0.64 4.01 5.09
CA LYS A 215 0.75 4.38 5.42
C LYS A 215 1.03 5.86 5.16
N PHE A 216 0.35 6.45 4.19
CA PHE A 216 0.55 7.86 3.84
C PHE A 216 0.13 8.82 4.96
N LEU A 217 -0.81 8.43 5.84
CA LEU A 217 -1.12 9.24 7.03
C LEU A 217 0.10 9.44 7.93
N ASN A 218 0.90 8.39 8.09
CA ASN A 218 2.12 8.45 8.89
C ASN A 218 3.22 9.28 8.18
N GLU A 219 3.34 9.13 6.87
CA GLU A 219 4.28 9.94 6.06
C GLU A 219 3.92 11.44 6.09
N MET A 220 2.63 11.78 6.00
CA MET A 220 2.14 13.15 6.17
C MET A 220 2.39 13.70 7.58
N LEU A 221 2.22 12.86 8.61
CA LEU A 221 2.57 13.21 10.00
C LEU A 221 4.07 13.45 10.18
N GLN A 222 4.91 12.75 9.40
CA GLN A 222 6.36 12.94 9.42
C GLN A 222 6.75 14.28 8.79
N ILE A 223 6.10 14.69 7.70
CA ILE A 223 6.28 16.03 7.09
C ILE A 223 5.93 17.14 8.10
N CYS A 224 4.93 16.91 8.96
CA CYS A 224 4.57 17.84 10.05
C CYS A 224 5.63 17.95 11.18
N LYS A 225 6.79 17.30 11.06
CA LYS A 225 7.93 17.43 11.99
C LYS A 225 9.09 18.23 11.40
N ASP A 226 8.94 18.74 10.18
CA ASP A 226 9.97 19.55 9.52
C ASP A 226 10.27 20.85 10.27
N GLU A 227 11.43 21.43 9.96
CA GLU A 227 11.90 22.71 10.51
C GLU A 227 11.04 23.89 10.02
N ASP A 228 10.57 23.83 8.78
CA ASP A 228 9.78 24.86 8.13
C ASP A 228 8.34 24.94 8.67
N HIS A 229 8.03 25.99 9.42
CA HIS A 229 6.70 26.19 9.99
C HIS A 229 5.57 26.27 8.94
N ASN A 230 5.85 26.77 7.74
CA ASN A 230 4.86 26.86 6.66
C ASN A 230 4.46 25.46 6.16
N ILE A 231 5.42 24.55 6.02
CA ILE A 231 5.16 23.17 5.64
C ILE A 231 4.37 22.46 6.73
N VAL A 232 4.72 22.70 8.00
CA VAL A 232 3.97 22.13 9.13
C VAL A 232 2.52 22.61 9.13
N LYS A 233 2.27 23.91 8.87
CA LYS A 233 0.90 24.45 8.77
C LYS A 233 0.11 23.78 7.64
N ASP A 234 0.70 23.70 6.45
CA ASP A 234 0.07 23.11 5.28
C ASP A 234 -0.21 21.61 5.52
N GLY A 235 0.76 20.88 6.09
CA GLY A 235 0.61 19.49 6.52
C GLY A 235 -0.53 19.25 7.50
N LEU A 236 -0.64 20.10 8.52
CA LEU A 236 -1.72 20.01 9.51
C LEU A 236 -3.09 20.21 8.89
N LEU A 237 -3.24 21.24 8.04
CA LEU A 237 -4.50 21.59 7.39
C LEU A 237 -4.94 20.52 6.39
N SER A 238 -4.00 20.00 5.60
CA SER A 238 -4.27 18.91 4.67
C SER A 238 -4.65 17.62 5.38
N LEU A 239 -3.95 17.25 6.46
CA LEU A 239 -4.33 16.10 7.29
C LEU A 239 -5.72 16.25 7.89
N MET A 240 -6.08 17.44 8.38
CA MET A 240 -7.43 17.72 8.88
C MET A 240 -8.49 17.46 7.81
N LEU A 241 -8.27 17.94 6.59
CA LEU A 241 -9.22 17.77 5.48
C LEU A 241 -9.38 16.28 5.12
N VAL A 242 -8.27 15.58 4.99
CA VAL A 242 -8.23 14.13 4.76
C VAL A 242 -8.98 13.36 5.84
N TYR A 243 -8.78 13.69 7.12
CA TYR A 243 -9.50 13.03 8.21
C TYR A 243 -11.01 13.29 8.14
N LYS A 244 -11.44 14.49 7.74
CA LYS A 244 -12.86 14.80 7.59
C LYS A 244 -13.53 13.90 6.54
N ASP A 245 -12.82 13.54 5.47
CA ASP A 245 -13.37 12.73 4.39
C ASP A 245 -13.33 11.22 4.67
N ILE A 246 -12.32 10.76 5.43
CA ILE A 246 -12.07 9.32 5.68
C ILE A 246 -12.76 8.82 6.95
N ILE A 247 -12.99 9.69 7.94
CA ILE A 247 -13.56 9.27 9.22
C ILE A 247 -15.01 8.80 9.03
N PRO A 248 -15.34 7.57 9.49
CA PRO A 248 -16.71 7.10 9.46
C PRO A 248 -17.62 7.88 10.41
N GLY A 249 -18.92 7.93 10.09
CA GLY A 249 -19.95 8.54 10.95
C GLY A 249 -20.29 7.76 12.23
N TYR A 250 -19.58 6.66 12.53
CA TYR A 250 -19.78 5.84 13.71
C TYR A 250 -18.53 5.79 14.60
N ARG A 251 -18.70 5.36 15.85
CA ARG A 251 -17.58 5.18 16.79
C ARG A 251 -16.92 3.83 16.58
N ILE A 252 -15.61 3.85 16.34
CA ILE A 252 -14.80 2.64 16.18
C ILE A 252 -14.52 2.06 17.58
N ARG A 253 -14.87 0.79 17.79
CA ARG A 253 -14.53 0.05 19.00
C ARG A 253 -13.30 -0.83 18.72
N LEU A 254 -12.28 -0.74 19.58
CA LEU A 254 -11.12 -1.62 19.49
C LEU A 254 -11.53 -3.07 19.77
N PRO A 255 -11.04 -4.05 18.99
CA PRO A 255 -11.36 -5.46 19.20
C PRO A 255 -10.91 -5.93 20.59
N THR A 256 -11.74 -6.76 21.23
CA THR A 256 -11.36 -7.37 22.51
C THR A 256 -10.34 -8.49 22.31
N VAL A 257 -9.57 -8.84 23.35
CA VAL A 257 -8.55 -9.91 23.28
C VAL A 257 -9.15 -11.23 22.77
N LYS A 258 -10.39 -11.54 23.21
CA LYS A 258 -11.14 -12.73 22.78
C LYS A 258 -11.49 -12.70 21.28
N GLU A 259 -11.84 -11.53 20.74
CA GLU A 259 -12.16 -11.36 19.31
C GLU A 259 -10.92 -11.38 18.40
N LEU A 260 -9.76 -11.07 18.97
CA LEU A 260 -8.47 -11.06 18.27
C LEU A 260 -7.91 -12.48 18.10
N GLU A 261 -8.20 -13.37 19.05
CA GLU A 261 -7.85 -14.79 19.00
C GLU A 261 -8.74 -15.58 18.04
N MET A 262 -9.98 -15.14 17.83
CA MET A 262 -10.89 -15.76 16.88
C MET A 262 -10.42 -15.58 15.43
N THR A 263 -10.41 -16.67 14.67
CA THR A 263 -10.16 -16.63 13.22
C THR A 263 -11.37 -16.04 12.50
N VAL A 264 -11.21 -14.83 11.97
CA VAL A 264 -12.22 -14.16 11.16
C VAL A 264 -11.92 -14.29 9.68
N SER A 265 -12.93 -14.04 8.84
CA SER A 265 -12.76 -13.97 7.39
C SER A 265 -11.73 -12.90 7.00
N LYS A 266 -11.13 -13.05 5.81
CA LYS A 266 -10.12 -12.12 5.30
C LYS A 266 -10.65 -10.68 5.20
N GLU A 267 -11.91 -10.52 4.84
CA GLU A 267 -12.58 -9.21 4.71
C GLU A 267 -12.75 -8.54 6.06
N VAL A 268 -13.27 -9.27 7.06
CA VAL A 268 -13.41 -8.76 8.43
C VAL A 268 -12.04 -8.43 9.02
N GLN A 269 -11.02 -9.24 8.73
CA GLN A 269 -9.66 -8.94 9.17
C GLN A 269 -9.10 -7.66 8.52
N LYS A 270 -9.36 -7.45 7.22
CA LYS A 270 -8.94 -6.23 6.51
C LYS A 270 -9.61 -4.99 7.12
N MET A 271 -10.91 -5.07 7.39
CA MET A 271 -11.68 -3.98 8.00
C MET A 271 -11.18 -3.64 9.41
N ARG A 272 -10.96 -4.65 10.27
CA ARG A 272 -10.39 -4.45 11.61
C ARG A 272 -9.01 -3.82 11.59
N ARG A 273 -8.14 -4.24 10.66
CA ARG A 273 -6.81 -3.65 10.51
C ARG A 273 -6.91 -2.18 10.12
N TYR A 274 -7.73 -1.88 9.12
CA TYR A 274 -7.99 -0.51 8.69
C TYR A 274 -8.43 0.38 9.85
N GLU A 275 -9.46 -0.03 10.58
CA GLU A 275 -10.00 0.72 11.72
C GLU A 275 -8.96 0.91 12.83
N SER A 276 -8.17 -0.12 13.14
CA SER A 276 -7.12 -0.04 14.15
C SER A 276 -6.02 0.96 13.77
N ILE A 277 -5.63 0.98 12.50
CA ILE A 277 -4.61 1.90 11.99
C ILE A 277 -5.16 3.33 12.01
N LEU A 278 -6.36 3.54 11.46
CA LEU A 278 -7.02 4.85 11.43
C LEU A 278 -7.13 5.46 12.83
N LEU A 279 -7.55 4.67 13.82
CA LEU A 279 -7.67 5.12 15.21
C LEU A 279 -6.29 5.45 15.81
N SER A 280 -5.28 4.64 15.54
CA SER A 280 -3.91 4.86 16.03
C SER A 280 -3.24 6.10 15.44
N GLU A 281 -3.38 6.32 14.13
CA GLU A 281 -2.82 7.48 13.42
C GLU A 281 -3.59 8.76 13.78
N TYR A 282 -4.91 8.68 13.91
CA TYR A 282 -5.72 9.80 14.39
C TYR A 282 -5.33 10.21 15.81
N LYS A 283 -5.09 9.25 16.72
CA LYS A 283 -4.57 9.55 18.06
C LYS A 283 -3.21 10.24 18.00
N ALA A 284 -2.30 9.78 17.14
CA ALA A 284 -0.99 10.39 16.97
C ALA A 284 -1.10 11.83 16.43
N TYR A 285 -2.01 12.07 15.50
CA TYR A 285 -2.31 13.40 14.98
C TYR A 285 -2.84 14.35 16.07
N LEU A 286 -3.81 13.91 16.88
CA LEU A 286 -4.32 14.72 17.99
C LEU A 286 -3.23 15.08 19.01
N GLN A 287 -2.36 14.13 19.35
CA GLN A 287 -1.21 14.40 20.23
C GLN A 287 -0.24 15.41 19.62
N LYS A 288 -0.02 15.33 18.30
CA LYS A 288 0.81 16.28 17.56
C LYS A 288 0.20 17.68 17.56
N LEU A 289 -1.12 17.81 17.36
CA LEU A 289 -1.84 19.09 17.46
C LEU A 289 -1.65 19.74 18.82
N VAL A 290 -1.89 19.01 19.92
CA VAL A 290 -1.70 19.53 21.29
C VAL A 290 -0.25 19.93 21.57
N THR A 291 0.72 19.27 20.92
CA THR A 291 2.14 19.64 21.03
C THR A 291 2.46 20.92 20.26
N LEU A 292 1.97 21.04 19.02
CA LEU A 292 2.21 22.19 18.14
C LEU A 292 1.42 23.43 18.57
N GLU A 293 0.31 23.26 19.27
CA GLU A 293 -0.46 24.36 19.88
C GLU A 293 0.38 25.21 20.84
N LYS A 294 1.38 24.61 21.49
CA LYS A 294 2.31 25.33 22.38
C LYS A 294 3.29 26.23 21.60
N GLN A 295 3.50 25.98 20.31
CA GLN A 295 4.40 26.75 19.47
C GLN A 295 3.68 27.95 18.87
N ARG A 296 4.13 29.18 19.20
CA ARG A 296 3.46 30.43 18.79
C ARG A 296 3.20 30.53 17.28
N LEU A 297 4.15 30.08 16.45
CA LEU A 297 4.09 30.23 15.00
C LEU A 297 3.07 29.30 14.32
N VAL A 298 2.80 28.13 14.92
CA VAL A 298 1.88 27.11 14.36
C VAL A 298 0.58 27.02 15.18
N LYS A 299 0.52 27.69 16.33
CA LYS A 299 -0.63 27.69 17.25
C LYS A 299 -1.95 27.93 16.55
N HIS A 300 -2.02 28.96 15.71
CA HIS A 300 -3.24 29.33 14.97
C HIS A 300 -3.75 28.17 14.09
N ALA A 301 -2.85 27.54 13.32
CA ALA A 301 -3.21 26.42 12.46
C ALA A 301 -3.63 25.20 13.28
N ALA A 302 -2.94 24.89 14.37
CA ALA A 302 -3.28 23.77 15.25
C ALA A 302 -4.65 23.96 15.92
N VAL A 303 -4.92 25.16 16.43
CA VAL A 303 -6.22 25.55 17.00
C VAL A 303 -7.31 25.41 15.95
N PHE A 304 -7.10 25.97 14.76
CA PHE A 304 -8.04 25.90 13.65
C PHE A 304 -8.40 24.45 13.30
N CYS A 305 -7.39 23.56 13.24
CA CYS A 305 -7.61 22.14 12.97
C CYS A 305 -8.44 21.46 14.08
N MET A 306 -8.13 21.70 15.35
CA MET A 306 -8.90 21.13 16.48
C MET A 306 -10.36 21.58 16.45
N CYS A 307 -10.55 22.88 16.24
CA CYS A 307 -11.83 23.54 16.09
C CYS A 307 -12.69 22.91 14.97
N HIS A 308 -12.14 22.80 13.76
CA HIS A 308 -12.86 22.21 12.63
C HIS A 308 -13.14 20.71 12.80
N LEU A 309 -12.27 19.97 13.48
CA LEU A 309 -12.53 18.56 13.78
C LEU A 309 -13.72 18.37 14.73
N VAL A 310 -13.88 19.22 15.74
CA VAL A 310 -15.04 19.18 16.65
C VAL A 310 -16.33 19.47 15.90
N ASP A 311 -16.31 20.42 14.96
CA ASP A 311 -17.48 20.78 14.16
C ASP A 311 -17.85 19.71 13.13
N ALA A 312 -16.86 19.15 12.43
CA ALA A 312 -17.06 18.16 11.39
C ALA A 312 -17.40 16.77 11.94
N VAL A 313 -16.74 16.35 13.03
CA VAL A 313 -16.86 14.99 13.55
C VAL A 313 -17.08 14.96 15.08
N PRO A 314 -18.22 15.47 15.56
CA PRO A 314 -18.50 15.64 16.99
C PRO A 314 -18.63 14.32 17.77
N HIS A 315 -18.98 13.23 17.08
CA HIS A 315 -19.30 11.94 17.71
C HIS A 315 -18.18 10.90 17.60
N PHE A 316 -17.08 11.19 16.89
CA PHE A 316 -16.01 10.22 16.70
C PHE A 316 -15.14 10.02 17.95
N ASN A 317 -14.27 9.01 17.89
CA ASN A 317 -13.38 8.62 18.99
C ASN A 317 -12.52 9.80 19.47
N PHE A 318 -12.13 9.79 20.75
CA PHE A 318 -11.32 10.84 21.42
C PHE A 318 -11.97 12.23 21.56
N ARG A 319 -13.29 12.36 21.38
CA ARG A 319 -14.02 13.62 21.55
C ARG A 319 -13.74 14.33 22.88
N GLU A 320 -13.63 13.60 23.99
CA GLU A 320 -13.44 14.18 25.32
C GLU A 320 -12.06 14.81 25.46
N SER A 321 -11.03 14.17 24.90
CA SER A 321 -9.68 14.72 24.85
C SER A 321 -9.61 15.96 23.96
N LEU A 322 -10.32 15.95 22.83
CA LEU A 322 -10.36 17.07 21.89
C LEU A 322 -11.10 18.26 22.51
N LEU A 323 -12.27 18.02 23.11
CA LEU A 323 -13.04 19.04 23.83
C LEU A 323 -12.29 19.58 25.04
N ALA A 324 -11.61 18.75 25.82
CA ALA A 324 -10.79 19.20 26.94
C ALA A 324 -9.65 20.13 26.49
N ALA A 325 -9.00 19.82 25.37
CA ALA A 325 -7.98 20.68 24.78
C ALA A 325 -8.57 22.02 24.33
N VAL A 326 -9.70 21.99 23.61
CA VAL A 326 -10.44 23.19 23.18
C VAL A 326 -10.83 24.06 24.39
N ILE A 327 -11.47 23.47 25.40
CA ILE A 327 -11.98 24.18 26.58
C ILE A 327 -10.87 24.87 27.35
N LYS A 328 -9.71 24.21 27.50
CA LYS A 328 -8.54 24.78 28.17
C LYS A 328 -8.07 26.09 27.52
N ASN A 329 -8.29 26.25 26.22
CA ASN A 329 -7.79 27.37 25.44
C ASN A 329 -8.83 28.48 25.19
N ILE A 330 -10.07 28.32 25.67
CA ILE A 330 -11.10 29.38 25.58
C ILE A 330 -10.66 30.65 26.31
N SER A 331 -9.91 30.51 27.41
CA SER A 331 -9.40 31.63 28.21
C SER A 331 -8.08 32.20 27.67
N SER A 332 -7.66 31.85 26.45
CA SER A 332 -6.40 32.35 25.91
C SER A 332 -6.46 33.86 25.62
N PRO A 333 -5.34 34.57 25.74
CA PRO A 333 -5.28 36.03 25.53
C PRO A 333 -5.41 36.45 24.06
N ASP A 334 -5.44 35.49 23.14
CA ASP A 334 -5.47 35.75 21.71
C ASP A 334 -6.93 35.77 21.23
N ASP A 335 -7.36 36.93 20.72
CA ASP A 335 -8.73 37.17 20.30
C ASP A 335 -9.18 36.25 19.17
N PHE A 336 -8.29 35.92 18.23
CA PHE A 336 -8.62 35.04 17.10
C PHE A 336 -8.93 33.63 17.61
N ILE A 337 -8.07 33.11 18.47
CA ILE A 337 -8.19 31.78 19.06
C ILE A 337 -9.46 31.70 19.91
N ARG A 338 -9.69 32.73 20.74
CA ARG A 338 -10.88 32.83 21.58
C ARG A 338 -12.16 32.87 20.74
N PHE A 339 -12.19 33.65 19.66
CA PHE A 339 -13.34 33.71 18.75
C PHE A 339 -13.63 32.36 18.09
N CYS A 340 -12.61 31.68 17.56
CA CYS A 340 -12.77 30.36 16.96
C CYS A 340 -13.39 29.36 17.94
N TYR A 341 -12.88 29.30 19.18
CA TYR A 341 -13.41 28.37 20.18
C TYR A 341 -14.83 28.72 20.61
N ILE A 342 -15.15 29.99 20.85
CA ILE A 342 -16.49 30.41 21.26
C ILE A 342 -17.52 30.12 20.17
N LEU A 343 -17.20 30.46 18.91
CA LEU A 343 -18.08 30.20 17.78
C LEU A 343 -18.40 28.71 17.66
N ILE A 344 -17.39 27.86 17.79
CA ILE A 344 -17.57 26.41 17.63
C ILE A 344 -18.25 25.80 18.83
N LEU A 345 -17.99 26.27 20.05
CA LEU A 345 -18.75 25.85 21.22
C LEU A 345 -20.22 26.21 21.06
N PHE A 346 -20.51 27.42 20.57
CA PHE A 346 -21.87 27.86 20.31
C PHE A 346 -22.54 26.98 19.26
N LEU A 347 -21.90 26.75 18.10
CA LEU A 347 -22.43 25.87 17.06
C LEU A 347 -22.64 24.44 17.56
N TYR A 348 -21.70 23.92 18.36
CA TYR A 348 -21.80 22.60 18.95
C TYR A 348 -22.98 22.49 19.92
N ILE A 349 -23.17 23.48 20.79
CA ILE A 349 -24.30 23.54 21.72
C ILE A 349 -25.61 23.70 20.92
N SER A 350 -25.67 24.59 19.93
CA SER A 350 -26.86 24.78 19.09
C SER A 350 -27.26 23.50 18.36
N LYS A 351 -26.29 22.76 17.78
CA LYS A 351 -26.53 21.49 17.09
C LYS A 351 -27.05 20.41 18.06
N ASN A 352 -26.45 20.28 19.25
CA ASN A 352 -26.90 19.29 20.24
C ASN A 352 -28.26 19.66 20.85
N CYS A 353 -28.50 20.93 21.17
CA CYS A 353 -29.79 21.40 21.64
C CYS A 353 -30.91 21.24 20.59
N LEU A 354 -30.59 21.32 19.29
CA LEU A 354 -31.56 21.01 18.23
C LEU A 354 -31.88 19.51 18.17
N ASN A 355 -30.87 18.65 18.32
CA ASN A 355 -31.06 17.20 18.34
C ASN A 355 -31.92 16.75 19.52
N ASP A 356 -31.69 17.30 20.73
CA ASP A 356 -32.50 16.97 21.90
C ASP A 356 -33.98 17.40 21.72
N ARG A 357 -34.24 18.52 21.04
CA ARG A 357 -35.62 18.95 20.72
C ARG A 357 -36.30 18.09 19.66
N MET A 358 -35.56 17.44 18.76
CA MET A 358 -36.14 16.52 17.78
C MET A 358 -36.47 15.15 18.37
N THR A 359 -35.78 14.72 19.43
CA THR A 359 -36.06 13.46 20.13
C THR A 359 -37.22 13.54 21.14
N ASP A 360 -37.65 14.74 21.50
CA ASP A 360 -38.69 14.98 22.50
C ASP A 360 -40.12 15.07 21.93
N HIS A 361 -40.36 14.70 20.66
CA HIS A 361 -41.73 14.49 20.20
C HIS A 361 -42.20 13.09 20.62
N PRO A 362 -43.11 12.94 21.60
CA PRO A 362 -43.69 11.65 21.89
C PRO A 362 -44.46 11.22 20.65
N VAL A 363 -44.08 10.07 20.10
CA VAL A 363 -44.92 9.29 19.22
C VAL A 363 -46.17 8.94 20.04
N ILE A 364 -47.19 9.79 19.94
CA ILE A 364 -48.56 9.46 20.32
C ILE A 364 -49.00 8.45 19.26
N ALA A 365 -48.76 7.18 19.55
CA ALA A 365 -49.42 6.09 18.86
C ALA A 365 -50.91 6.17 19.21
N ALA A 366 -51.73 6.46 18.20
CA ALA A 366 -53.17 6.28 18.19
C ALA A 366 -53.50 5.26 17.09
#